data_AF-A0A7S0DAA0-F1
#
_entry.id   AF-A0A7S0DAA0-F1
#
_cell.length_a   1.000
_cell.length_b   1.000
_cell.length_c   1.000
_cell.angle_alpha   90.00
_cell.angle_beta   90.00
_cell.angle_gamma   90.00
#
_symmetry.space_group_name_H-M   'P 1'
#
loop_
_entity.id
_entity.type
_entity.pdbx_description
1 polymer ?
#
loop_
_entity_poly.entity_id
_entity_poly.type
_entity_poly.pdbx_seq_one_letter_code
_entity_poly.pdbx_strand_id
1 'polypeptide(L)'
;MSKKQHGKDVLIRNLRKETEDKNLEIQKLKRELESKANDMRSANTKAAAANNEAEETTSKLKFLAKKNSALSERLLEAEGEARKFQQIATKQQEALKSTAQKIRVRDSKIEKAIASLRERKKEKEELQKEVTELQDAHEKLTSLYETARVSLKQVEKKLRDQEEASAEHERTLQKQMQDLRRKMHERELLWQEASEAIPQATRPLLERIAVLSQTLEYNKETQVEVERNHAKEVSRISHTLKEVNRELNQKIDQIAESKEIFDRRGEMVEKLHTKYTELTKQYDASQAKVKKVEEDIMRITQQANDLKSNRQELINARENAEEKLQQLLVTTRLEHNKLRQALASERSRRKDLAYRIKALQQTVNQGNPKTKTPGTPIMFSKQQTEEEVMRSSLTGKEIKSTNEFIGSPNKQAEGLDQVTWQMIDKMRSEVRQKEGSIFSLRQKIKILEDHRKTLSEKMVELTRANAENETRLQNADKLEAAHREVSSRYEIAMDVIGEKEEELVHLRGDMEHIKEKFREQIELLIDRIETLEGKSKKPAGLGSPDTGKTSEKSAASRSEKKD
;
A
#
# COMPACT_ATOMS: atom_id res chain seq x y z
N MET A 1 248.82 -141.61 20.17
CA MET A 1 248.46 -142.93 19.60
C MET A 1 247.01 -142.86 19.12
N SER A 2 246.59 -143.27 17.90
CA SER A 2 246.77 -144.56 17.19
C SER A 2 245.96 -145.69 17.86
N LYS A 3 245.01 -146.39 17.20
CA LYS A 3 244.51 -146.36 15.80
C LYS A 3 243.08 -146.95 15.70
N LYS A 4 242.29 -146.51 14.70
CA LYS A 4 241.15 -147.20 14.03
C LYS A 4 240.09 -147.98 14.88
N GLN A 5 238.98 -147.31 15.22
CA GLN A 5 237.59 -147.84 15.46
C GLN A 5 236.78 -146.75 16.20
N HIS A 6 236.34 -145.62 15.63
CA HIS A 6 235.61 -145.32 14.38
C HIS A 6 234.08 -145.57 14.37
N GLY A 7 233.37 -144.76 15.16
CA GLY A 7 232.73 -143.57 14.54
C GLY A 7 231.39 -143.72 13.83
N LYS A 8 230.66 -144.84 13.96
CA LYS A 8 229.31 -144.99 13.39
C LYS A 8 228.17 -144.69 14.37
N ASP A 9 228.25 -145.19 15.60
CA ASP A 9 227.07 -145.27 16.49
C ASP A 9 226.66 -143.94 17.14
N VAL A 10 227.56 -142.95 17.18
CA VAL A 10 227.23 -141.59 17.65
C VAL A 10 226.41 -140.83 16.60
N LEU A 11 226.69 -141.05 15.30
CA LEU A 11 225.99 -140.35 14.21
C LEU A 11 224.53 -140.82 14.08
N ILE A 12 224.29 -142.13 14.26
CA ILE A 12 222.96 -142.76 14.21
C ILE A 12 222.02 -142.18 15.29
N ARG A 13 222.56 -141.80 16.46
CA ARG A 13 221.75 -141.30 17.58
C ARG A 13 221.25 -139.88 17.37
N ASN A 14 222.05 -139.02 16.73
CA ASN A 14 221.64 -137.65 16.42
C ASN A 14 220.63 -137.59 15.27
N LEU A 15 220.83 -138.40 14.22
CA LEU A 15 219.93 -138.46 13.06
C LEU A 15 218.51 -138.94 13.42
N ARG A 16 218.34 -139.75 14.47
CA ARG A 16 217.00 -140.21 14.90
C ARG A 16 216.14 -139.10 15.53
N LYS A 17 216.71 -138.19 16.32
CA LYS A 17 215.95 -137.06 16.89
C LYS A 17 215.42 -136.13 15.79
N GLU A 18 216.27 -135.80 14.83
CA GLU A 18 215.90 -134.90 13.72
C GLU A 18 214.77 -135.47 12.82
N THR A 19 214.56 -136.80 12.85
CA THR A 19 213.41 -137.46 12.19
C THR A 19 212.13 -137.53 13.03
N GLU A 20 212.20 -137.37 14.36
CA GLU A 20 211.01 -137.29 15.22
C GLU A 20 210.40 -135.89 15.20
N ASP A 21 211.22 -134.85 15.36
CA ASP A 21 210.75 -133.45 15.39
C ASP A 21 210.02 -133.05 14.10
N LYS A 22 210.58 -133.42 12.93
CA LYS A 22 209.98 -133.16 11.61
C LYS A 22 208.66 -133.90 11.37
N ASN A 23 208.43 -135.03 12.04
CA ASN A 23 207.17 -135.78 11.95
C ASN A 23 206.04 -135.12 12.75
N LEU A 24 206.36 -134.52 13.90
CA LEU A 24 205.41 -133.77 14.73
C LEU A 24 204.90 -132.50 14.03
N GLU A 25 205.76 -131.83 13.28
CA GLU A 25 205.40 -130.61 12.53
C GLU A 25 204.45 -130.91 11.36
N ILE A 26 204.70 -131.99 10.61
CA ILE A 26 203.82 -132.47 9.52
C ILE A 26 202.41 -132.82 10.04
N GLN A 27 202.27 -133.34 11.26
CA GLN A 27 200.95 -133.59 11.85
C GLN A 27 200.15 -132.32 12.18
N LYS A 28 200.81 -131.20 12.53
CA LYS A 28 200.12 -129.94 12.82
C LYS A 28 199.50 -129.34 11.56
N LEU A 29 200.29 -129.22 10.48
CA LEU A 29 199.86 -128.60 9.23
C LEU A 29 198.67 -129.32 8.56
N LYS A 30 198.52 -130.64 8.75
CA LYS A 30 197.33 -131.37 8.28
C LYS A 30 196.03 -130.92 8.96
N ARG A 31 196.04 -130.68 10.28
CA ARG A 31 194.83 -130.31 11.04
C ARG A 31 194.32 -128.91 10.67
N GLU A 32 195.21 -127.96 10.39
CA GLU A 32 194.81 -126.61 9.97
C GLU A 32 194.14 -126.58 8.58
N LEU A 33 194.56 -127.46 7.67
CA LEU A 33 193.93 -127.59 6.35
C LEU A 33 192.54 -128.22 6.43
N GLU A 34 192.31 -129.23 7.28
CA GLU A 34 190.98 -129.82 7.48
C GLU A 34 189.99 -128.82 8.10
N SER A 35 190.44 -127.94 9.01
CA SER A 35 189.58 -126.88 9.57
C SER A 35 189.04 -125.95 8.47
N LYS A 36 189.93 -125.35 7.68
CA LYS A 36 189.56 -124.35 6.64
C LYS A 36 188.68 -124.92 5.53
N ALA A 37 188.76 -126.23 5.28
CA ALA A 37 187.91 -126.91 4.30
C ALA A 37 186.42 -126.98 4.71
N ASN A 38 186.13 -127.06 6.01
CA ASN A 38 184.76 -127.11 6.52
C ASN A 38 184.09 -125.72 6.57
N ASP A 39 184.85 -124.67 6.95
CA ASP A 39 184.32 -123.31 7.01
C ASP A 39 183.77 -122.85 5.66
N MET A 40 184.53 -123.10 4.57
CA MET A 40 184.13 -122.80 3.18
C MET A 40 182.83 -123.50 2.76
N ARG A 41 182.58 -124.74 3.23
CA ARG A 41 181.33 -125.46 2.95
C ARG A 41 180.13 -124.82 3.67
N SER A 42 180.33 -124.28 4.87
CA SER A 42 179.28 -123.63 5.66
C SER A 42 178.85 -122.25 5.12
N ALA A 43 179.74 -121.56 4.41
CA ALA A 43 179.44 -120.27 3.79
C ALA A 43 178.60 -120.45 2.52
N ASN A 44 178.95 -121.42 1.68
CA ASN A 44 178.33 -121.58 0.35
C ASN A 44 176.85 -122.00 0.41
N THR A 45 176.44 -122.77 1.44
CA THR A 45 175.04 -123.14 1.65
C THR A 45 174.16 -121.96 2.09
N LYS A 46 174.72 -121.01 2.84
CA LYS A 46 173.99 -119.78 3.27
C LYS A 46 173.74 -118.83 2.11
N ALA A 47 174.69 -118.71 1.17
CA ALA A 47 174.55 -117.88 -0.02
C ALA A 47 173.40 -118.35 -0.93
N ALA A 48 173.22 -119.67 -1.09
CA ALA A 48 172.14 -120.23 -1.90
C ALA A 48 170.74 -119.94 -1.33
N ALA A 49 170.58 -119.97 0.00
CA ALA A 49 169.28 -119.71 0.64
C ALA A 49 168.79 -118.27 0.42
N ALA A 50 169.66 -117.28 0.61
CA ALA A 50 169.31 -115.86 0.48
C ALA A 50 168.86 -115.47 -0.94
N ASN A 51 169.35 -116.18 -1.97
CA ASN A 51 169.01 -115.87 -3.36
C ASN A 51 167.54 -116.24 -3.70
N ASN A 52 167.00 -117.30 -3.09
CA ASN A 52 165.62 -117.72 -3.34
C ASN A 52 164.58 -116.76 -2.72
N GLU A 53 164.88 -116.16 -1.56
CA GLU A 53 164.00 -115.14 -0.94
C GLU A 53 163.92 -113.85 -1.80
N ALA A 54 164.98 -113.53 -2.55
CA ALA A 54 164.99 -112.38 -3.46
C ALA A 54 164.04 -112.58 -4.67
N GLU A 55 163.93 -113.80 -5.20
CA GLU A 55 162.99 -114.08 -6.30
C GLU A 55 161.52 -114.08 -5.85
N GLU A 56 161.24 -114.56 -4.63
CA GLU A 56 159.87 -114.55 -4.10
C GLU A 56 159.40 -113.12 -3.74
N THR A 57 160.28 -112.30 -3.15
CA THR A 57 159.97 -110.90 -2.79
C THR A 57 159.78 -110.00 -4.01
N THR A 58 160.63 -110.14 -5.04
CA THR A 58 160.44 -109.40 -6.32
C THR A 58 159.17 -109.82 -7.06
N SER A 59 158.73 -111.08 -6.91
CA SER A 59 157.45 -111.56 -7.44
C SER A 59 156.25 -110.92 -6.72
N LYS A 60 156.29 -110.84 -5.38
CA LYS A 60 155.26 -110.16 -4.56
C LYS A 60 155.15 -108.66 -4.90
N LEU A 61 156.27 -107.97 -5.10
CA LEU A 61 156.29 -106.57 -5.53
C LEU A 61 155.64 -106.35 -6.91
N LYS A 62 155.90 -107.22 -7.89
CA LYS A 62 155.26 -107.16 -9.22
C LYS A 62 153.74 -107.32 -9.16
N PHE A 63 153.22 -108.16 -8.24
CA PHE A 63 151.78 -108.30 -8.01
C PHE A 63 151.17 -107.03 -7.36
N LEU A 64 151.82 -106.48 -6.33
CA LEU A 64 151.38 -105.25 -5.67
C LEU A 64 151.36 -104.05 -6.62
N ALA A 65 152.35 -103.93 -7.51
CA ALA A 65 152.38 -102.88 -8.54
C ALA A 65 151.14 -102.95 -9.47
N LYS A 66 150.79 -104.15 -9.97
CA LYS A 66 149.57 -104.37 -10.78
C LYS A 66 148.28 -104.09 -10.01
N LYS A 67 148.24 -104.41 -8.71
CA LYS A 67 147.08 -104.10 -7.86
C LYS A 67 146.92 -102.59 -7.66
N ASN A 68 148.02 -101.88 -7.45
CA ASN A 68 148.00 -100.42 -7.26
C ASN A 68 147.62 -99.67 -8.54
N SER A 69 148.08 -100.10 -9.73
CA SER A 69 147.64 -99.49 -10.99
C SER A 69 146.14 -99.65 -11.21
N ALA A 70 145.59 -100.86 -11.01
CA ALA A 70 144.16 -101.13 -11.14
C ALA A 70 143.29 -100.41 -10.09
N LEU A 71 143.84 -100.15 -8.89
CA LEU A 71 143.17 -99.33 -7.87
C LEU A 71 143.19 -97.84 -8.25
N SER A 72 144.31 -97.34 -8.78
CA SER A 72 144.43 -95.95 -9.23
C SER A 72 143.54 -95.65 -10.43
N GLU A 73 143.37 -96.62 -11.33
CA GLU A 73 142.46 -96.56 -12.48
C GLU A 73 141.00 -96.46 -12.03
N ARG A 74 140.56 -97.36 -11.14
CA ARG A 74 139.21 -97.31 -10.54
C ARG A 74 138.95 -96.05 -9.73
N LEU A 75 139.97 -95.47 -9.08
CA LEU A 75 139.84 -94.22 -8.34
C LEU A 75 139.64 -93.04 -9.31
N LEU A 76 140.35 -93.04 -10.44
CA LEU A 76 140.13 -92.08 -11.53
C LEU A 76 138.74 -92.21 -12.16
N GLU A 77 138.25 -93.44 -12.37
CA GLU A 77 136.88 -93.71 -12.82
C GLU A 77 135.85 -93.16 -11.84
N ALA A 78 135.99 -93.47 -10.54
CA ALA A 78 135.11 -93.00 -9.48
C ALA A 78 135.12 -91.47 -9.33
N GLU A 79 136.28 -90.81 -9.46
CA GLU A 79 136.37 -89.36 -9.55
C GLU A 79 135.66 -88.82 -10.81
N GLY A 80 135.83 -89.48 -11.96
CA GLY A 80 135.15 -89.14 -13.19
C GLY A 80 133.63 -89.23 -13.07
N GLU A 81 133.12 -90.24 -12.36
CA GLU A 81 131.70 -90.38 -12.04
C GLU A 81 131.22 -89.36 -11.02
N ALA A 82 131.95 -89.12 -9.93
CA ALA A 82 131.63 -88.08 -8.97
C ALA A 82 131.53 -86.69 -9.62
N ARG A 83 132.44 -86.37 -10.55
CA ARG A 83 132.39 -85.13 -11.36
C ARG A 83 131.17 -85.10 -12.28
N LYS A 84 130.79 -86.23 -12.92
CA LYS A 84 129.53 -86.33 -13.69
C LYS A 84 128.30 -86.10 -12.82
N PHE A 85 128.21 -86.75 -11.65
CA PHE A 85 127.11 -86.56 -10.70
C PHE A 85 127.02 -85.12 -10.20
N GLN A 86 128.16 -84.48 -9.88
CA GLN A 86 128.20 -83.07 -9.48
C GLN A 86 127.72 -82.14 -10.60
N GLN A 87 128.12 -82.37 -11.85
CA GLN A 87 127.60 -81.62 -13.01
C GLN A 87 126.11 -81.86 -13.27
N ILE A 88 125.60 -83.07 -13.01
CA ILE A 88 124.17 -83.36 -13.11
C ILE A 88 123.41 -82.61 -12.00
N ALA A 89 123.92 -82.61 -10.77
CA ALA A 89 123.33 -81.91 -9.63
C ALA A 89 123.30 -80.39 -9.83
N THR A 90 124.37 -79.76 -10.35
CA THR A 90 124.35 -78.32 -10.66
C THR A 90 123.37 -77.98 -11.78
N LYS A 91 123.38 -78.74 -12.89
CA LYS A 91 122.40 -78.58 -13.99
C LYS A 91 120.95 -78.76 -13.52
N GLN A 92 120.68 -79.72 -12.63
CA GLN A 92 119.36 -79.88 -11.99
C GLN A 92 119.01 -78.70 -11.09
N GLN A 93 119.95 -78.20 -10.27
CA GLN A 93 119.70 -77.04 -9.41
C GLN A 93 119.44 -75.76 -10.22
N GLU A 94 120.15 -75.56 -11.33
CA GLU A 94 119.93 -74.46 -12.28
C GLU A 94 118.58 -74.59 -13.01
N ALA A 95 118.21 -75.80 -13.45
CA ALA A 95 116.91 -76.08 -14.02
C ALA A 95 115.77 -75.80 -13.03
N LEU A 96 115.91 -76.22 -11.77
CA LEU A 96 114.93 -75.96 -10.69
C LEU A 96 114.85 -74.46 -10.33
N LYS A 97 115.97 -73.73 -10.31
CA LYS A 97 115.98 -72.26 -10.18
C LYS A 97 115.24 -71.60 -11.35
N SER A 98 115.48 -72.06 -12.58
CA SER A 98 114.82 -71.56 -13.79
C SER A 98 113.31 -71.83 -13.80
N THR A 99 112.86 -73.03 -13.41
CA THR A 99 111.43 -73.35 -13.32
C THR A 99 110.75 -72.58 -12.18
N ALA A 100 111.38 -72.47 -11.00
CA ALA A 100 110.86 -71.65 -9.91
C ALA A 100 110.71 -70.16 -10.28
N GLN A 101 111.67 -69.60 -11.03
CA GLN A 101 111.55 -68.23 -11.56
C GLN A 101 110.42 -68.11 -12.59
N LYS A 102 110.28 -69.08 -13.50
CA LYS A 102 109.17 -69.14 -14.49
C LYS A 102 107.80 -69.28 -13.82
N ILE A 103 107.73 -70.00 -12.69
CA ILE A 103 106.52 -70.12 -11.86
C ILE A 103 106.18 -68.76 -11.24
N ARG A 104 107.09 -68.12 -10.48
CA ARG A 104 106.87 -66.77 -9.90
C ARG A 104 106.45 -65.70 -10.93
N VAL A 105 106.99 -65.76 -12.15
CA VAL A 105 106.62 -64.84 -13.26
C VAL A 105 105.25 -65.17 -13.87
N ARG A 106 104.77 -66.42 -13.78
CA ARG A 106 103.38 -66.78 -14.12
C ARG A 106 102.43 -66.38 -13.00
N ASP A 107 102.76 -66.67 -11.75
CA ASP A 107 101.92 -66.37 -10.59
C ASP A 107 101.64 -64.87 -10.49
N SER A 108 102.68 -64.03 -10.56
CA SER A 108 102.54 -62.56 -10.58
C SER A 108 101.82 -62.00 -11.82
N LYS A 109 101.68 -62.77 -12.91
CA LYS A 109 100.79 -62.42 -14.04
C LYS A 109 99.35 -62.85 -13.78
N ILE A 110 99.15 -64.02 -13.15
CA ILE A 110 97.84 -64.54 -12.75
C ILE A 110 97.22 -63.64 -11.68
N GLU A 111 97.99 -63.20 -10.68
CA GLU A 111 97.55 -62.24 -9.66
C GLU A 111 97.09 -60.91 -10.26
N LYS A 112 97.83 -60.37 -11.24
CA LYS A 112 97.44 -59.14 -11.97
C LYS A 112 96.20 -59.34 -12.85
N ALA A 113 96.03 -60.51 -13.44
CA ALA A 113 94.81 -60.87 -14.16
C ALA A 113 93.61 -60.99 -13.19
N ILE A 114 93.79 -61.59 -12.02
CA ILE A 114 92.75 -61.69 -10.98
C ILE A 114 92.40 -60.32 -10.41
N ALA A 115 93.38 -59.44 -10.19
CA ALA A 115 93.15 -58.06 -9.74
C ALA A 115 92.31 -57.26 -10.75
N SER A 116 92.73 -57.22 -12.01
CA SER A 116 92.00 -56.51 -13.07
C SER A 116 90.63 -57.13 -13.39
N LEU A 117 90.43 -58.44 -13.18
CA LEU A 117 89.11 -59.07 -13.24
C LEU A 117 88.22 -58.71 -12.03
N ARG A 118 88.79 -58.47 -10.84
CA ARG A 118 88.04 -57.96 -9.67
C ARG A 118 87.65 -56.50 -9.84
N GLU A 119 88.52 -55.68 -10.39
CA GLU A 119 88.24 -54.27 -10.74
C GLU A 119 87.10 -54.20 -11.75
N ARG A 120 87.20 -54.91 -12.90
CA ARG A 120 86.12 -55.02 -13.89
C ARG A 120 84.82 -55.60 -13.34
N LYS A 121 84.87 -56.46 -12.32
CA LYS A 121 83.66 -56.97 -11.65
C LYS A 121 82.99 -55.89 -10.80
N LYS A 122 83.75 -55.05 -10.09
CA LYS A 122 83.22 -53.87 -9.38
C LYS A 122 82.64 -52.84 -10.33
N GLU A 123 83.39 -52.47 -11.38
CA GLU A 123 82.93 -51.56 -12.44
C GLU A 123 81.60 -52.04 -13.02
N LYS A 124 81.47 -53.35 -13.30
CA LYS A 124 80.21 -53.93 -13.77
C LYS A 124 79.10 -53.90 -12.70
N GLU A 125 79.39 -54.19 -11.44
CA GLU A 125 78.41 -54.13 -10.34
C GLU A 125 77.94 -52.70 -10.03
N GLU A 126 78.79 -51.70 -10.26
CA GLU A 126 78.48 -50.28 -10.12
C GLU A 126 77.63 -49.80 -11.32
N LEU A 127 78.04 -50.10 -12.55
CA LEU A 127 77.25 -49.84 -13.76
C LEU A 127 75.88 -50.56 -13.74
N GLN A 128 75.79 -51.76 -13.16
CA GLN A 128 74.50 -52.45 -13.02
C GLN A 128 73.57 -51.74 -12.02
N LYS A 129 74.11 -51.14 -10.94
CA LYS A 129 73.30 -50.31 -10.02
C LYS A 129 72.83 -49.03 -10.72
N GLU A 130 73.73 -48.32 -11.39
CA GLU A 130 73.38 -47.11 -12.14
C GLU A 130 72.29 -47.38 -13.18
N VAL A 131 72.39 -48.49 -13.94
CA VAL A 131 71.33 -48.92 -14.87
C VAL A 131 70.01 -49.20 -14.15
N THR A 132 70.01 -49.88 -13.00
CA THR A 132 68.76 -50.10 -12.24
C THR A 132 68.19 -48.80 -11.65
N GLU A 133 69.01 -47.89 -11.16
CA GLU A 133 68.59 -46.59 -10.62
C GLU A 133 68.01 -45.68 -11.72
N LEU A 134 68.58 -45.72 -12.93
CA LEU A 134 68.06 -45.05 -14.12
C LEU A 134 66.74 -45.68 -14.63
N GLN A 135 66.58 -47.00 -14.54
CA GLN A 135 65.31 -47.69 -14.84
C GLN A 135 64.23 -47.28 -13.84
N ASP A 136 64.53 -47.36 -12.54
CA ASP A 136 63.67 -46.89 -11.44
C ASP A 136 63.24 -45.43 -11.64
N ALA A 137 64.16 -44.55 -12.04
CA ALA A 137 63.88 -43.15 -12.33
C ALA A 137 62.99 -42.98 -13.58
N HIS A 138 63.23 -43.76 -14.64
CA HIS A 138 62.42 -43.74 -15.85
C HIS A 138 60.97 -44.20 -15.59
N GLU A 139 60.76 -45.25 -14.80
CA GLU A 139 59.42 -45.73 -14.42
C GLU A 139 58.67 -44.71 -13.55
N LYS A 140 59.36 -44.06 -12.61
CA LYS A 140 58.81 -42.96 -11.81
C LYS A 140 58.44 -41.75 -12.67
N LEU A 141 59.28 -41.35 -13.62
CA LEU A 141 58.96 -40.28 -14.58
C LEU A 141 57.81 -40.65 -15.52
N THR A 142 57.73 -41.91 -15.97
CA THR A 142 56.65 -42.39 -16.85
C THR A 142 55.31 -42.39 -16.12
N SER A 143 55.25 -42.92 -14.90
CA SER A 143 54.01 -42.93 -14.08
C SER A 143 53.58 -41.51 -13.64
N LEU A 144 54.51 -40.60 -13.38
CA LEU A 144 54.20 -39.17 -13.19
C LEU A 144 53.65 -38.52 -14.46
N TYR A 145 54.21 -38.84 -15.64
CA TYR A 145 53.69 -38.34 -16.92
C TYR A 145 52.29 -38.91 -17.24
N GLU A 146 52.03 -40.19 -16.96
CA GLU A 146 50.72 -40.80 -17.18
C GLU A 146 49.65 -40.25 -16.23
N THR A 147 49.97 -40.10 -14.94
CA THR A 147 49.04 -39.50 -13.97
C THR A 147 48.75 -38.03 -14.30
N ALA A 148 49.75 -37.26 -14.72
CA ALA A 148 49.55 -35.90 -15.25
C ALA A 148 48.67 -35.90 -16.51
N ARG A 149 48.93 -36.81 -17.47
CA ARG A 149 48.13 -36.94 -18.70
C ARG A 149 46.68 -37.33 -18.44
N VAL A 150 46.42 -38.16 -17.42
CA VAL A 150 45.06 -38.51 -17.00
C VAL A 150 44.38 -37.33 -16.30
N SER A 151 45.08 -36.61 -15.41
CA SER A 151 44.50 -35.44 -14.73
C SER A 151 44.18 -34.31 -15.72
N LEU A 152 45.06 -34.04 -16.69
CA LEU A 152 44.81 -33.10 -17.79
C LEU A 152 43.55 -33.47 -18.58
N LYS A 153 43.41 -34.74 -19.02
CA LYS A 153 42.19 -35.21 -19.69
C LYS A 153 40.92 -35.06 -18.85
N GLN A 154 41.01 -35.23 -17.52
CA GLN A 154 39.88 -35.00 -16.62
C GLN A 154 39.53 -33.51 -16.50
N VAL A 155 40.53 -32.62 -16.52
CA VAL A 155 40.31 -31.16 -16.55
C VAL A 155 39.74 -30.73 -17.89
N GLU A 156 40.28 -31.20 -19.02
CA GLU A 156 39.75 -30.99 -20.37
C GLU A 156 38.28 -31.42 -20.48
N LYS A 157 37.92 -32.60 -19.94
CA LYS A 157 36.53 -33.06 -19.95
C LYS A 157 35.65 -32.15 -19.08
N LYS A 158 36.06 -31.84 -17.84
CA LYS A 158 35.29 -30.95 -16.95
C LYS A 158 35.08 -29.57 -17.55
N LEU A 159 36.09 -29.04 -18.25
CA LEU A 159 36.00 -27.77 -18.95
C LEU A 159 34.95 -27.84 -20.07
N ARG A 160 34.97 -28.88 -20.93
CA ARG A 160 33.94 -29.08 -21.96
C ARG A 160 32.54 -29.29 -21.39
N ASP A 161 32.41 -30.13 -20.36
CA ASP A 161 31.14 -30.36 -19.65
C ASP A 161 30.57 -29.02 -19.10
N GLN A 162 31.44 -28.12 -18.64
CA GLN A 162 31.08 -26.79 -18.13
C GLN A 162 30.79 -25.79 -19.27
N GLU A 163 31.56 -25.81 -20.36
CA GLU A 163 31.34 -25.00 -21.56
C GLU A 163 29.98 -25.34 -22.20
N GLU A 164 29.69 -26.62 -22.38
CA GLU A 164 28.40 -27.12 -22.90
C GLU A 164 27.24 -26.69 -22.01
N ALA A 165 27.34 -26.88 -20.68
CA ALA A 165 26.32 -26.42 -19.73
C ALA A 165 26.12 -24.89 -19.76
N SER A 166 27.20 -24.11 -19.93
CA SER A 166 27.12 -22.65 -20.06
C SER A 166 26.42 -22.22 -21.35
N ALA A 167 26.72 -22.90 -22.47
CA ALA A 167 26.10 -22.65 -23.76
C ALA A 167 24.62 -23.07 -23.78
N GLU A 168 24.24 -24.14 -23.08
CA GLU A 168 22.82 -24.48 -22.88
C GLU A 168 22.09 -23.43 -22.04
N HIS A 169 22.70 -22.96 -20.94
CA HIS A 169 22.12 -21.89 -20.14
C HIS A 169 21.94 -20.61 -20.97
N GLU A 170 22.96 -20.19 -21.73
CA GLU A 170 22.86 -19.04 -22.63
C GLU A 170 21.74 -19.21 -23.66
N ARG A 171 21.64 -20.38 -24.32
CA ARG A 171 20.53 -20.69 -25.25
C ARG A 171 19.15 -20.59 -24.58
N THR A 172 19.01 -20.94 -23.30
CA THR A 172 17.75 -20.75 -22.57
C THR A 172 17.46 -19.27 -22.30
N LEU A 173 18.47 -18.48 -21.90
CA LEU A 173 18.33 -17.04 -21.68
C LEU A 173 18.02 -16.29 -22.98
N GLN A 174 18.68 -16.63 -24.08
CA GLN A 174 18.40 -16.08 -25.41
C GLN A 174 16.94 -16.34 -25.84
N LYS A 175 16.42 -17.56 -25.65
CA LYS A 175 15.02 -17.90 -25.90
C LYS A 175 14.05 -17.12 -25.02
N GLN A 176 14.31 -17.06 -23.71
CA GLN A 176 13.49 -16.28 -22.77
C GLN A 176 13.47 -14.78 -23.14
N MET A 177 14.62 -14.22 -23.54
CA MET A 177 14.70 -12.84 -24.02
C MET A 177 13.92 -12.63 -25.32
N GLN A 178 13.94 -13.58 -26.26
CA GLN A 178 13.13 -13.51 -27.48
C GLN A 178 11.62 -13.57 -27.17
N ASP A 179 11.19 -14.48 -26.31
CA ASP A 179 9.78 -14.58 -25.89
C ASP A 179 9.31 -13.35 -25.09
N LEU A 180 10.17 -12.76 -24.25
CA LEU A 180 9.86 -11.52 -23.54
C LEU A 180 9.75 -10.32 -24.50
N ARG A 181 10.68 -10.19 -25.47
CA ARG A 181 10.59 -9.16 -26.52
C ARG A 181 9.33 -9.33 -27.37
N ARG A 182 8.99 -10.57 -27.74
CA ARG A 182 7.77 -10.89 -28.48
C ARG A 182 6.51 -10.52 -27.70
N LYS A 183 6.39 -10.95 -26.43
CA LYS A 183 5.25 -10.60 -25.55
C LYS A 183 5.16 -9.10 -25.25
N MET A 184 6.30 -8.40 -25.23
CA MET A 184 6.33 -6.95 -25.10
C MET A 184 5.74 -6.30 -26.36
N HIS A 185 6.21 -6.69 -27.54
CA HIS A 185 5.70 -6.17 -28.82
C HIS A 185 4.23 -6.54 -29.10
N GLU A 186 3.81 -7.78 -28.77
CA GLU A 186 2.40 -8.21 -28.80
C GLU A 186 1.52 -7.28 -27.93
N ARG A 187 2.04 -6.79 -26.79
CA ARG A 187 1.32 -5.85 -25.93
C ARG A 187 1.42 -4.41 -26.41
N GLU A 188 2.53 -3.97 -27.01
CA GLU A 188 2.62 -2.66 -27.67
C GLU A 188 1.58 -2.54 -28.79
N LEU A 189 1.42 -3.59 -29.61
CA LEU A 189 0.41 -3.63 -30.67
C LEU A 189 -1.01 -3.51 -30.08
N LEU A 190 -1.34 -4.30 -29.05
CA LEU A 190 -2.64 -4.24 -28.37
C LEU A 190 -2.88 -2.87 -27.70
N TRP A 191 -1.84 -2.20 -27.20
CA TRP A 191 -1.95 -0.83 -26.68
C TRP A 191 -2.14 0.20 -27.79
N GLN A 192 -1.51 0.04 -28.96
CA GLN A 192 -1.73 0.88 -30.13
C GLN A 192 -3.16 0.72 -30.66
N GLU A 193 -3.61 -0.52 -30.88
CA GLU A 193 -4.99 -0.85 -31.26
C GLU A 193 -6.02 -0.24 -30.29
N ALA A 194 -5.79 -0.36 -28.98
CA ALA A 194 -6.65 0.26 -27.97
C ALA A 194 -6.58 1.80 -28.01
N SER A 195 -5.40 2.36 -28.21
CA SER A 195 -5.19 3.82 -28.28
C SER A 195 -5.77 4.44 -29.55
N GLU A 196 -5.96 3.67 -30.64
CA GLU A 196 -6.67 4.10 -31.84
C GLU A 196 -8.18 3.87 -31.73
N ALA A 197 -8.60 2.76 -31.10
CA ALA A 197 -10.02 2.41 -30.93
C ALA A 197 -10.75 3.29 -29.90
N ILE A 198 -10.10 3.69 -28.80
CA ILE A 198 -10.73 4.51 -27.75
C ILE A 198 -11.21 5.87 -28.31
N PRO A 199 -10.40 6.66 -29.06
CA PRO A 199 -10.87 7.87 -29.73
C PRO A 199 -12.01 7.60 -30.72
N GLN A 200 -11.92 6.52 -31.52
CA GLN A 200 -12.97 6.18 -32.51
C GLN A 200 -14.31 5.82 -31.84
N ALA A 201 -14.29 5.14 -30.69
CA ALA A 201 -15.50 4.78 -29.94
C ALA A 201 -16.08 5.96 -29.13
N THR A 202 -15.23 6.82 -28.56
CA THR A 202 -15.67 7.93 -27.70
C THR A 202 -16.08 9.18 -28.48
N ARG A 203 -15.42 9.49 -29.60
CA ARG A 203 -15.73 10.67 -30.43
C ARG A 203 -17.21 10.80 -30.85
N PRO A 204 -17.90 9.78 -31.43
CA PRO A 204 -19.31 9.92 -31.79
C PRO A 204 -20.24 10.06 -30.58
N LEU A 205 -19.83 9.58 -29.40
CA LEU A 205 -20.57 9.81 -28.16
C LEU A 205 -20.38 11.24 -27.65
N LEU A 206 -19.17 11.80 -27.74
CA LEU A 206 -18.88 13.20 -27.41
C LEU A 206 -19.58 14.17 -28.37
N GLU A 207 -19.56 13.89 -29.68
CA GLU A 207 -20.29 14.66 -30.69
C GLU A 207 -21.81 14.60 -30.45
N ARG A 208 -22.35 13.43 -30.08
CA ARG A 208 -23.76 13.30 -29.66
C ARG A 208 -24.08 14.03 -28.36
N ILE A 209 -23.17 14.02 -27.37
CA ILE A 209 -23.32 14.79 -26.12
C ILE A 209 -23.31 16.29 -26.42
N ALA A 210 -22.44 16.78 -27.30
CA ALA A 210 -22.43 18.19 -27.71
C ALA A 210 -23.75 18.61 -28.38
N VAL A 211 -24.26 17.81 -29.33
CA VAL A 211 -25.58 18.06 -29.96
C VAL A 211 -26.73 18.01 -28.95
N LEU A 212 -26.69 17.08 -27.99
CA LEU A 212 -27.68 17.01 -26.91
C LEU A 212 -27.59 18.22 -25.95
N SER A 213 -26.39 18.70 -25.62
CA SER A 213 -26.20 19.92 -24.82
C SER A 213 -26.73 21.15 -25.55
N GLN A 214 -26.38 21.33 -26.83
CA GLN A 214 -26.85 22.45 -27.65
C GLN A 214 -28.37 22.45 -27.82
N THR A 215 -28.99 21.28 -28.01
CA THR A 215 -30.47 21.17 -28.08
C THR A 215 -31.13 21.37 -26.72
N LEU A 216 -30.49 20.98 -25.61
CA LEU A 216 -30.96 21.32 -24.25
C LEU A 216 -30.84 22.83 -23.95
N GLU A 217 -29.83 23.51 -24.47
CA GLU A 217 -29.68 24.96 -24.34
C GLU A 217 -30.75 25.70 -25.17
N TYR A 218 -30.93 25.35 -26.44
CA TYR A 218 -32.02 25.87 -27.27
C TYR A 218 -33.41 25.63 -26.67
N ASN A 219 -33.64 24.46 -26.06
CA ASN A 219 -34.90 24.15 -25.36
C ASN A 219 -35.08 25.00 -24.09
N LYS A 220 -34.00 25.35 -23.36
CA LYS A 220 -34.08 26.30 -22.23
C LYS A 220 -34.38 27.71 -22.71
N GLU A 221 -33.74 28.19 -23.78
CA GLU A 221 -33.96 29.53 -24.33
C GLU A 221 -35.40 29.70 -24.81
N THR A 222 -35.90 28.74 -25.57
CA THR A 222 -37.29 28.74 -26.04
C THR A 222 -38.30 28.58 -24.90
N GLN A 223 -38.01 27.78 -23.86
CA GLN A 223 -38.82 27.75 -22.63
C GLN A 223 -38.84 29.13 -21.93
N VAL A 224 -37.70 29.77 -21.76
CA VAL A 224 -37.60 31.12 -21.14
C VAL A 224 -38.34 32.17 -21.97
N GLU A 225 -38.36 32.06 -23.31
CA GLU A 225 -39.17 32.93 -24.16
C GLU A 225 -40.68 32.67 -23.99
N VAL A 226 -41.10 31.41 -23.93
CA VAL A 226 -42.50 31.03 -23.63
C VAL A 226 -42.92 31.54 -22.24
N GLU A 227 -42.08 31.38 -21.21
CA GLU A 227 -42.32 31.91 -19.86
C GLU A 227 -42.40 33.44 -19.84
N ARG A 228 -41.51 34.15 -20.56
CA ARG A 228 -41.60 35.60 -20.76
C ARG A 228 -42.90 36.01 -21.45
N ASN A 229 -43.39 35.22 -22.42
CA ASN A 229 -44.62 35.52 -23.13
C ASN A 229 -45.87 35.25 -22.27
N HIS A 230 -45.88 34.18 -21.47
CA HIS A 230 -46.90 33.97 -20.44
C HIS A 230 -46.89 35.07 -19.38
N ALA A 231 -45.71 35.52 -18.93
CA ALA A 231 -45.60 36.63 -17.97
C ALA A 231 -46.12 37.97 -18.52
N LYS A 232 -45.87 38.27 -19.81
CA LYS A 232 -46.49 39.41 -20.51
C LYS A 232 -48.02 39.30 -20.54
N GLU A 233 -48.56 38.11 -20.83
CA GLU A 233 -50.02 37.92 -20.93
C GLU A 233 -50.71 37.98 -19.56
N VAL A 234 -50.13 37.35 -18.53
CA VAL A 234 -50.59 37.50 -17.13
C VAL A 234 -50.53 38.97 -16.69
N SER A 235 -49.52 39.73 -17.14
CA SER A 235 -49.44 41.17 -16.86
C SER A 235 -50.54 41.98 -17.56
N ARG A 236 -50.88 41.65 -18.81
CA ARG A 236 -52.02 42.24 -19.54
C ARG A 236 -53.35 41.94 -18.86
N ILE A 237 -53.60 40.68 -18.53
CA ILE A 237 -54.82 40.25 -17.82
C ILE A 237 -54.91 40.90 -16.43
N SER A 238 -53.78 41.02 -15.70
CA SER A 238 -53.74 41.76 -14.44
C SER A 238 -54.07 43.25 -14.62
N HIS A 239 -53.63 43.87 -15.73
CA HIS A 239 -53.92 45.27 -16.03
C HIS A 239 -55.40 45.49 -16.36
N THR A 240 -55.99 44.69 -17.25
CA THR A 240 -57.41 44.80 -17.62
C THR A 240 -58.32 44.46 -16.44
N LEU A 241 -57.97 43.48 -15.60
CA LEU A 241 -58.69 43.22 -14.36
C LEU A 241 -58.60 44.39 -13.36
N LYS A 242 -57.47 45.12 -13.29
CA LYS A 242 -57.37 46.35 -12.47
C LYS A 242 -58.25 47.48 -13.02
N GLU A 243 -58.34 47.61 -14.34
CA GLU A 243 -59.21 48.60 -15.00
C GLU A 243 -60.70 48.28 -14.77
N VAL A 244 -61.11 47.03 -14.97
CA VAL A 244 -62.49 46.58 -14.70
C VAL A 244 -62.85 46.73 -13.22
N ASN A 245 -61.94 46.41 -12.29
CA ASN A 245 -62.19 46.66 -10.85
C ASN A 245 -62.28 48.17 -10.53
N ARG A 246 -61.48 49.02 -11.20
CA ARG A 246 -61.58 50.48 -11.06
C ARG A 246 -62.92 51.01 -11.59
N GLU A 247 -63.41 50.51 -12.73
CA GLU A 247 -64.74 50.84 -13.24
C GLU A 247 -65.87 50.35 -12.31
N LEU A 248 -65.74 49.13 -11.76
CA LEU A 248 -66.72 48.58 -10.83
C LEU A 248 -66.78 49.40 -9.55
N ASN A 249 -65.63 49.81 -9.00
CA ASN A 249 -65.58 50.71 -7.84
C ASN A 249 -66.22 52.06 -8.16
N GLN A 250 -65.92 52.68 -9.31
CA GLN A 250 -66.58 53.92 -9.73
C GLN A 250 -68.11 53.78 -9.87
N LYS A 251 -68.60 52.62 -10.33
CA LYS A 251 -70.05 52.31 -10.40
C LYS A 251 -70.64 52.08 -9.00
N ILE A 252 -69.89 51.49 -8.07
CA ILE A 252 -70.28 51.34 -6.65
C ILE A 252 -70.37 52.72 -5.98
N ASP A 253 -69.40 53.61 -6.20
CA ASP A 253 -69.39 54.97 -5.67
C ASP A 253 -70.61 55.76 -6.19
N GLN A 254 -70.89 55.71 -7.50
CA GLN A 254 -72.09 56.32 -8.10
C GLN A 254 -73.40 55.74 -7.54
N ILE A 255 -73.45 54.44 -7.24
CA ILE A 255 -74.61 53.81 -6.59
C ILE A 255 -74.74 54.28 -5.14
N ALA A 256 -73.64 54.50 -4.42
CA ALA A 256 -73.65 55.04 -3.07
C ALA A 256 -74.13 56.51 -3.03
N GLU A 257 -73.66 57.36 -3.94
CA GLU A 257 -74.16 58.74 -4.12
C GLU A 257 -75.66 58.76 -4.46
N SER A 258 -76.08 57.92 -5.41
CA SER A 258 -77.49 57.77 -5.81
C SER A 258 -78.37 57.29 -4.65
N LYS A 259 -77.86 56.35 -3.84
CA LYS A 259 -78.52 55.88 -2.62
C LYS A 259 -78.63 57.00 -1.58
N GLU A 260 -77.58 57.80 -1.36
CA GLU A 260 -77.66 58.92 -0.41
C GLU A 260 -78.71 59.96 -0.85
N ILE A 261 -78.79 60.26 -2.15
CA ILE A 261 -79.84 61.11 -2.71
C ILE A 261 -81.23 60.48 -2.52
N PHE A 262 -81.36 59.16 -2.64
CA PHE A 262 -82.62 58.45 -2.39
C PHE A 262 -83.01 58.46 -0.91
N ASP A 263 -82.09 58.19 0.01
CA ASP A 263 -82.33 58.19 1.45
C ASP A 263 -82.74 59.60 1.94
N ARG A 264 -82.04 60.66 1.47
CA ARG A 264 -82.41 62.07 1.70
C ARG A 264 -83.82 62.40 1.16
N ARG A 265 -84.24 61.80 0.04
CA ARG A 265 -85.62 61.91 -0.49
C ARG A 265 -86.62 61.12 0.35
N GLY A 266 -86.24 59.96 0.88
CA GLY A 266 -87.02 59.17 1.84
C GLY A 266 -87.34 59.98 3.09
N GLU A 267 -86.33 60.60 3.71
CA GLU A 267 -86.52 61.54 4.82
C GLU A 267 -87.48 62.70 4.46
N MET A 268 -87.39 63.25 3.25
CA MET A 268 -88.29 64.31 2.80
C MET A 268 -89.73 63.82 2.64
N VAL A 269 -89.94 62.61 2.13
CA VAL A 269 -91.26 61.98 2.03
C VAL A 269 -91.83 61.69 3.43
N GLU A 270 -91.02 61.25 4.39
CA GLU A 270 -91.44 61.05 5.78
C GLU A 270 -91.80 62.38 6.47
N LYS A 271 -91.00 63.44 6.25
CA LYS A 271 -91.27 64.81 6.71
C LYS A 271 -92.49 65.46 6.04
N LEU A 272 -92.93 64.94 4.89
CA LEU A 272 -94.21 65.32 4.25
C LEU A 272 -95.37 64.45 4.75
N HIS A 273 -95.16 63.16 4.96
CA HIS A 273 -96.17 62.23 5.46
C HIS A 273 -96.59 62.57 6.90
N THR A 274 -95.64 62.86 7.78
CA THR A 274 -95.89 63.37 9.15
C THR A 274 -96.76 64.62 9.11
N LYS A 275 -96.36 65.66 8.36
CA LYS A 275 -97.16 66.89 8.15
C LYS A 275 -98.54 66.61 7.58
N TYR A 276 -98.67 65.67 6.64
CA TYR A 276 -99.97 65.26 6.10
C TYR A 276 -100.85 64.64 7.21
N THR A 277 -100.33 63.72 8.02
CA THR A 277 -101.09 63.14 9.14
C THR A 277 -101.44 64.16 10.23
N GLU A 278 -100.58 65.15 10.49
CA GLU A 278 -100.89 66.28 11.37
C GLU A 278 -102.03 67.13 10.80
N LEU A 279 -101.98 67.45 9.51
CA LEU A 279 -103.03 68.22 8.83
C LEU A 279 -104.35 67.45 8.77
N THR A 280 -104.32 66.12 8.56
CA THR A 280 -105.50 65.25 8.68
C THR A 280 -106.09 65.30 10.10
N LYS A 281 -105.26 65.15 11.14
CA LYS A 281 -105.72 65.27 12.54
C LYS A 281 -106.32 66.65 12.85
N GLN A 282 -105.75 67.72 12.30
CA GLN A 282 -106.30 69.08 12.43
C GLN A 282 -107.63 69.23 11.69
N TYR A 283 -107.75 68.65 10.49
CA TYR A 283 -108.98 68.63 9.71
C TYR A 283 -110.08 67.86 10.43
N ASP A 284 -109.81 66.65 10.92
CA ASP A 284 -110.75 65.84 11.68
C ASP A 284 -111.17 66.53 12.98
N ALA A 285 -110.24 67.18 13.69
CA ALA A 285 -110.54 67.99 14.87
C ALA A 285 -111.38 69.25 14.55
N SER A 286 -111.29 69.80 13.34
CA SER A 286 -112.17 70.88 12.86
C SER A 286 -113.55 70.35 12.48
N GLN A 287 -113.63 69.21 11.78
CA GLN A 287 -114.88 68.51 11.46
C GLN A 287 -115.65 68.12 12.73
N ALA A 288 -114.95 67.62 13.76
CA ALA A 288 -115.54 67.30 15.06
C ALA A 288 -116.05 68.54 15.82
N LYS A 289 -115.48 69.73 15.57
CA LYS A 289 -116.02 71.01 16.10
C LYS A 289 -117.25 71.46 15.31
N VAL A 290 -117.22 71.36 13.98
CA VAL A 290 -118.38 71.68 13.11
C VAL A 290 -119.58 70.81 13.50
N LYS A 291 -119.42 69.50 13.61
CA LYS A 291 -120.50 68.57 14.03
C LYS A 291 -121.11 68.93 15.38
N LYS A 292 -120.31 69.34 16.37
CA LYS A 292 -120.83 69.82 17.66
C LYS A 292 -121.64 71.11 17.52
N VAL A 293 -121.22 72.04 16.67
CA VAL A 293 -121.98 73.26 16.37
C VAL A 293 -123.26 72.93 15.61
N GLU A 294 -123.26 71.94 14.72
CA GLU A 294 -124.47 71.42 14.05
C GLU A 294 -125.43 70.76 15.05
N GLU A 295 -124.93 69.94 15.98
CA GLU A 295 -125.68 69.33 17.08
C GLU A 295 -126.31 70.41 18.00
N ASP A 296 -125.54 71.43 18.40
CA ASP A 296 -126.04 72.56 19.20
C ASP A 296 -127.07 73.40 18.42
N ILE A 297 -126.86 73.64 17.13
CA ILE A 297 -127.85 74.33 16.26
C ILE A 297 -129.13 73.50 16.14
N MET A 298 -129.05 72.17 15.96
CA MET A 298 -130.22 71.29 15.96
C MET A 298 -130.96 71.35 17.30
N ARG A 299 -130.23 71.30 18.42
CA ARG A 299 -130.79 71.39 19.77
C ARG A 299 -131.48 72.72 20.04
N ILE A 300 -130.87 73.85 19.66
CA ILE A 300 -131.47 75.19 19.75
C ILE A 300 -132.69 75.30 18.84
N THR A 301 -132.64 74.72 17.63
CA THR A 301 -133.76 74.72 16.68
C THR A 301 -134.93 73.90 17.22
N GLN A 302 -134.67 72.74 17.86
CA GLN A 302 -135.68 71.94 18.52
C GLN A 302 -136.31 72.70 19.69
N GLN A 303 -135.50 73.25 20.61
CA GLN A 303 -135.99 74.10 21.70
C GLN A 303 -136.84 75.29 21.21
N ALA A 304 -136.44 75.93 20.12
CA ALA A 304 -137.19 77.01 19.49
C ALA A 304 -138.52 76.53 18.86
N ASN A 305 -138.62 75.27 18.44
CA ASN A 305 -139.85 74.68 17.93
C ASN A 305 -140.76 74.19 19.07
N ASP A 306 -140.22 73.61 20.13
CA ASP A 306 -140.96 73.25 21.34
C ASP A 306 -141.62 74.50 21.97
N LEU A 307 -140.86 75.61 22.05
CA LEU A 307 -141.38 76.91 22.49
C LEU A 307 -142.44 77.49 21.54
N LYS A 308 -142.35 77.25 20.23
CA LYS A 308 -143.43 77.63 19.28
C LYS A 308 -144.69 76.79 19.50
N SER A 309 -144.58 75.48 19.72
CA SER A 309 -145.73 74.60 20.01
C SER A 309 -146.44 75.05 21.27
N ASN A 310 -145.71 75.18 22.38
CA ASN A 310 -146.23 75.65 23.66
C ASN A 310 -146.88 77.05 23.53
N ARG A 311 -146.26 77.98 22.77
CA ARG A 311 -146.88 79.28 22.48
C ARG A 311 -148.19 79.15 21.70
N GLN A 312 -148.27 78.23 20.74
CA GLN A 312 -149.50 77.99 19.97
C GLN A 312 -150.58 77.31 20.81
N GLU A 313 -150.21 76.36 21.67
CA GLU A 313 -151.12 75.73 22.65
C GLU A 313 -151.70 76.77 23.62
N LEU A 314 -150.89 77.72 24.08
CA LEU A 314 -151.34 78.85 24.90
C LEU A 314 -152.25 79.84 24.15
N ILE A 315 -152.01 80.07 22.84
CA ILE A 315 -152.92 80.85 21.99
C ILE A 315 -154.27 80.13 21.84
N ASN A 316 -154.26 78.86 21.46
CA ASN A 316 -155.45 78.05 21.30
C ASN A 316 -156.25 77.94 22.62
N ALA A 317 -155.55 77.84 23.76
CA ALA A 317 -156.17 77.81 25.10
C ALA A 317 -156.80 79.16 25.48
N ARG A 318 -156.18 80.29 25.08
CA ARG A 318 -156.76 81.63 25.23
C ARG A 318 -158.02 81.78 24.37
N GLU A 319 -157.97 81.38 23.10
CA GLU A 319 -159.12 81.44 22.18
C GLU A 319 -160.31 80.62 22.72
N ASN A 320 -160.04 79.38 23.18
CA ASN A 320 -161.03 78.53 23.85
C ASN A 320 -161.61 79.16 25.15
N ALA A 321 -160.86 80.01 25.85
CA ALA A 321 -161.34 80.73 27.02
C ALA A 321 -162.19 81.95 26.64
N GLU A 322 -161.81 82.66 25.57
CA GLU A 322 -162.57 83.79 25.03
C GLU A 322 -163.92 83.33 24.43
N GLU A 323 -163.97 82.21 23.71
CA GLU A 323 -165.23 81.61 23.24
C GLU A 323 -166.18 81.27 24.40
N LYS A 324 -165.66 80.61 25.45
CA LYS A 324 -166.46 80.27 26.65
C LYS A 324 -166.98 81.52 27.36
N LEU A 325 -166.18 82.58 27.42
CA LEU A 325 -166.60 83.88 27.96
C LEU A 325 -167.72 84.50 27.11
N GLN A 326 -167.60 84.47 25.78
CA GLN A 326 -168.63 84.97 24.85
C GLN A 326 -169.94 84.19 24.98
N GLN A 327 -169.90 82.85 25.02
CA GLN A 327 -171.07 82.00 25.21
C GLN A 327 -171.82 82.35 26.52
N LEU A 328 -171.08 82.50 27.63
CA LEU A 328 -171.64 82.82 28.95
C LEU A 328 -172.20 84.26 29.01
N LEU A 329 -171.65 85.18 28.24
CA LEU A 329 -172.15 86.55 28.07
C LEU A 329 -173.42 86.60 27.19
N VAL A 330 -173.63 85.62 26.30
CA VAL A 330 -174.87 85.47 25.53
C VAL A 330 -175.99 84.82 26.36
N THR A 331 -175.72 83.77 27.14
CA THR A 331 -176.74 83.11 27.98
C THR A 331 -177.30 84.07 29.04
N THR A 332 -176.43 84.78 29.75
CA THR A 332 -176.84 85.80 30.75
C THR A 332 -177.68 86.92 30.14
N ARG A 333 -177.39 87.36 28.91
CA ARG A 333 -178.23 88.32 28.16
C ARG A 333 -179.62 87.77 27.82
N LEU A 334 -179.75 86.47 27.52
CA LEU A 334 -181.04 85.83 27.25
C LEU A 334 -181.88 85.67 28.52
N GLU A 335 -181.26 85.28 29.63
CA GLU A 335 -181.91 85.16 30.95
C GLU A 335 -182.43 86.52 31.44
N HIS A 336 -181.62 87.57 31.33
CA HIS A 336 -182.01 88.92 31.73
C HIS A 336 -183.20 89.46 30.91
N ASN A 337 -183.35 89.05 29.64
CA ASN A 337 -184.53 89.40 28.84
C ASN A 337 -185.80 88.65 29.30
N LYS A 338 -185.70 87.33 29.54
CA LYS A 338 -186.83 86.52 30.06
C LYS A 338 -187.37 87.08 31.38
N LEU A 339 -186.48 87.40 32.32
CA LEU A 339 -186.83 88.03 33.61
C LEU A 339 -187.51 89.39 33.43
N ARG A 340 -187.02 90.23 32.50
CA ARG A 340 -187.60 91.54 32.19
C ARG A 340 -189.02 91.44 31.62
N GLN A 341 -189.32 90.38 30.85
CA GLN A 341 -190.64 90.15 30.26
C GLN A 341 -191.67 89.70 31.32
N ALA A 342 -191.31 88.76 32.20
CA ALA A 342 -192.16 88.32 33.30
C ALA A 342 -192.51 89.46 34.29
N LEU A 343 -191.58 90.39 34.51
CA LEU A 343 -191.79 91.59 35.34
C LEU A 343 -192.79 92.59 34.74
N ALA A 344 -193.14 92.48 33.45
CA ALA A 344 -194.14 93.35 32.82
C ALA A 344 -195.57 92.84 33.02
N SER A 345 -195.83 91.55 32.87
CA SER A 345 -197.15 90.94 33.06
C SER A 345 -197.66 91.04 34.50
N GLU A 346 -196.77 90.94 35.49
CA GLU A 346 -197.16 91.06 36.90
C GLU A 346 -197.47 92.50 37.32
N ARG A 347 -197.06 93.50 36.52
CA ARG A 347 -197.33 94.93 36.76
C ARG A 347 -198.70 95.39 36.30
N SER A 348 -199.33 94.74 35.31
CA SER A 348 -200.76 94.98 35.01
C SER A 348 -201.64 94.32 36.05
N ARG A 349 -201.40 93.03 36.33
CA ARG A 349 -202.13 92.22 37.33
C ARG A 349 -202.19 92.85 38.72
N ARG A 350 -201.18 93.65 39.11
CA ARG A 350 -201.15 94.38 40.39
C ARG A 350 -201.86 95.74 40.42
N LYS A 351 -202.16 96.38 39.28
CA LYS A 351 -202.78 97.72 39.29
C LYS A 351 -204.24 97.70 39.76
N ASP A 352 -205.03 96.74 39.26
CA ASP A 352 -206.48 96.73 39.51
C ASP A 352 -206.82 96.26 40.94
N LEU A 353 -206.02 95.32 41.49
CA LEU A 353 -206.15 94.86 42.88
C LEU A 353 -205.74 95.93 43.91
N ALA A 354 -204.81 96.83 43.56
CA ALA A 354 -204.32 97.87 44.45
C ALA A 354 -205.38 98.92 44.83
N TYR A 355 -206.48 99.04 44.08
CA TYR A 355 -207.52 100.04 44.34
C TYR A 355 -208.59 99.59 45.36
N ARG A 356 -208.67 98.29 45.73
CA ARG A 356 -209.85 97.77 46.48
C ARG A 356 -209.62 96.96 47.74
N ILE A 357 -208.44 96.37 47.98
CA ILE A 357 -208.06 95.81 49.31
C ILE A 357 -206.66 96.30 49.76
N LYS A 358 -206.49 97.63 49.79
CA LYS A 358 -206.12 98.42 50.99
C LYS A 358 -205.42 97.63 52.15
N ALA A 359 -204.05 97.69 52.32
CA ALA A 359 -203.33 98.16 53.58
C ALA A 359 -201.76 97.93 53.94
N LEU A 360 -200.97 96.77 53.83
CA LEU A 360 -199.69 96.37 54.66
C LEU A 360 -198.35 95.58 53.91
N GLN A 361 -197.18 94.86 54.42
CA GLN A 361 -195.63 94.58 53.88
C GLN A 361 -194.61 93.16 53.86
N GLN A 362 -193.18 92.99 53.56
CA GLN A 362 -192.15 91.71 53.35
C GLN A 362 -190.40 91.60 53.28
N THR A 363 -189.49 90.46 53.12
CA THR A 363 -187.84 90.19 53.28
C THR A 363 -186.70 89.21 52.40
N VAL A 364 -185.43 88.59 52.82
CA VAL A 364 -184.00 88.14 52.06
C VAL A 364 -182.82 86.92 52.48
N ASN A 365 -181.60 86.46 51.80
CA ASN A 365 -180.42 85.33 52.11
C ASN A 365 -178.84 85.05 51.44
N GLN A 366 -177.84 83.99 51.67
CA GLN A 366 -176.23 83.72 51.26
C GLN A 366 -175.27 82.25 51.14
N GLY A 367 -173.82 82.05 50.91
CA GLY A 367 -172.83 80.72 50.75
C GLY A 367 -171.09 80.55 50.56
N ASN A 368 -170.24 79.35 50.43
CA ASN A 368 -168.59 79.10 50.33
C ASN A 368 -167.62 77.67 49.99
N PRO A 369 -166.15 77.50 49.78
CA PRO A 369 -165.14 76.29 49.27
C PRO A 369 -163.50 75.84 49.69
N LYS A 370 -162.58 74.81 49.16
CA LYS A 370 -161.03 74.25 49.50
C LYS A 370 -159.95 73.19 48.64
N THR A 371 -158.56 72.76 48.90
CA THR A 371 -157.39 71.79 48.19
C THR A 371 -155.91 71.21 48.89
N LYS A 372 -154.67 70.45 48.59
CA LYS A 372 -153.69 69.42 47.70
C LYS A 372 -152.12 68.81 48.17
N THR A 373 -151.20 67.80 47.58
CA THR A 373 -149.77 67.05 48.02
C THR A 373 -148.51 66.23 47.11
N PRO A 374 -147.23 65.58 47.53
CA PRO A 374 -145.85 64.97 46.81
C PRO A 374 -144.69 63.73 47.27
N GLY A 375 -143.45 63.24 46.62
CA GLY A 375 -142.19 62.21 47.05
C GLY A 375 -140.85 61.50 46.17
N THR A 376 -139.64 60.75 46.60
CA THR A 376 -138.25 60.13 45.88
C THR A 376 -137.00 59.02 46.43
N PRO A 377 -135.87 58.35 45.71
CA PRO A 377 -134.72 57.17 46.04
C PRO A 377 -133.09 56.87 45.46
N ILE A 378 -132.08 55.82 45.79
CA ILE A 378 -130.52 55.39 45.28
C ILE A 378 -129.53 54.05 45.86
N MET A 379 -128.22 53.33 45.70
CA MET A 379 -126.85 52.75 44.89
C MET A 379 -125.63 51.74 45.65
N PHE A 380 -124.35 50.99 45.44
CA PHE A 380 -123.14 50.18 44.61
C PHE A 380 -121.83 49.29 45.39
N SER A 381 -120.58 48.51 45.18
CA SER A 381 -119.37 47.69 44.34
C SER A 381 -118.10 46.76 45.11
N LYS A 382 -116.84 45.96 44.92
CA LYS A 382 -115.60 45.19 44.08
C LYS A 382 -114.47 44.08 44.83
N GLN A 383 -113.21 43.30 44.67
CA GLN A 383 -111.82 42.72 43.91
C GLN A 383 -110.88 41.36 44.50
N GLN A 384 -109.60 40.58 44.36
CA GLN A 384 -108.09 40.23 43.76
C GLN A 384 -107.15 38.73 43.89
N THR A 385 -105.71 38.41 43.75
CA THR A 385 -104.75 37.07 43.42
C THR A 385 -103.10 36.63 43.80
N GLU A 386 -102.28 35.46 43.37
CA GLU A 386 -100.66 34.95 43.21
C GLU A 386 -99.78 33.56 43.86
N GLU A 387 -98.51 32.77 43.77
CA GLU A 387 -96.99 32.31 43.18
C GLU A 387 -96.20 30.77 43.52
N GLU A 388 -94.93 29.97 43.45
CA GLU A 388 -93.29 29.67 43.24
C GLU A 388 -92.56 28.12 42.80
N VAL A 389 -91.33 27.27 42.83
CA VAL A 389 -89.80 26.77 43.34
C VAL A 389 -88.77 25.61 42.52
N MET A 390 -87.56 24.73 42.63
CA MET A 390 -86.18 24.12 43.35
C MET A 390 -85.08 22.92 42.68
N ARG A 391 -83.73 22.39 43.03
CA ARG A 391 -82.69 21.11 42.59
C ARG A 391 -81.04 20.84 43.10
N SER A 392 -79.88 19.91 42.99
CA SER A 392 -79.05 18.49 42.60
C SER A 392 -77.38 18.18 43.02
N SER A 393 -76.22 17.24 42.91
CA SER A 393 -75.42 15.81 42.53
C SER A 393 -73.73 15.51 42.88
N LEU A 394 -72.60 14.54 42.77
CA LEU A 394 -71.84 13.06 42.59
C LEU A 394 -70.10 12.82 42.65
N THR A 395 -68.99 11.81 42.59
CA THR A 395 -68.31 10.28 42.72
C THR A 395 -66.64 9.79 42.44
N GLY A 396 -65.85 8.58 42.78
CA GLY A 396 -64.33 7.99 42.40
C GLY A 396 -63.36 6.62 42.95
N LYS A 397 -62.08 6.01 42.48
CA LYS A 397 -61.08 4.73 42.95
C LYS A 397 -59.59 4.09 42.27
N GLU A 398 -58.48 3.28 42.84
CA GLU A 398 -57.31 2.20 42.27
C GLU A 398 -55.89 1.47 43.02
N ILE A 399 -55.06 0.28 42.67
CA ILE A 399 -53.58 -0.39 43.15
C ILE A 399 -52.71 -1.82 42.62
N LYS A 400 -51.31 -2.27 42.83
CA LYS A 400 -50.37 -3.64 42.49
C LYS A 400 -48.75 -4.09 42.95
N SER A 401 -48.01 -5.38 42.91
CA SER A 401 -46.41 -5.88 42.97
C SER A 401 -45.68 -7.46 43.09
N THR A 402 -44.30 -7.95 42.89
CA THR A 402 -43.46 -9.40 43.03
C THR A 402 -41.76 -9.78 42.88
N ASN A 403 -40.97 -10.98 43.24
CA ASN A 403 -39.44 -11.59 42.92
C ASN A 403 -38.62 -13.02 43.50
N GLU A 404 -37.39 -13.71 43.04
CA GLU A 404 -36.39 -14.93 43.65
C GLU A 404 -35.00 -15.74 42.98
N PHE A 405 -33.96 -16.59 43.62
CA PHE A 405 -32.99 -17.89 43.25
C PHE A 405 -31.31 -18.28 43.49
N ILE A 406 -30.63 -19.59 43.66
CA ILE A 406 -29.03 -20.11 43.70
C ILE A 406 -28.34 -21.70 43.86
N GLY A 407 -26.96 -22.19 43.72
CA GLY A 407 -26.16 -23.60 44.10
C GLY A 407 -24.60 -24.23 43.66
N SER A 408 -23.79 -25.34 44.21
CA SER A 408 -22.35 -26.05 43.78
C SER A 408 -21.45 -27.38 44.50
N PRO A 409 -20.32 -28.19 44.01
CA PRO A 409 -19.49 -29.52 44.52
C PRO A 409 -17.87 -30.10 44.23
N ASN A 410 -17.14 -31.25 44.78
CA ASN A 410 -15.67 -31.99 44.50
C ASN A 410 -15.02 -33.36 45.33
N LYS A 411 -13.85 -34.26 45.37
CA LYS A 411 -12.55 -35.03 44.71
C LYS A 411 -11.43 -36.11 45.50
N GLN A 412 -10.52 -37.14 44.97
CA GLN A 412 -9.04 -37.80 45.41
C GLN A 412 -8.48 -39.43 45.54
N ALA A 413 -7.12 -39.98 45.46
CA ALA A 413 -6.43 -41.47 45.68
C ALA A 413 -4.77 -41.96 45.65
N GLU A 414 -4.15 -43.24 46.00
CA GLU A 414 -2.64 -43.90 45.97
C GLU A 414 -2.31 -45.54 46.17
N GLY A 415 -1.09 -46.19 45.85
CA GLY A 415 -0.46 -47.48 46.49
C GLY A 415 0.53 -48.54 45.75
N LEU A 416 1.75 -48.97 46.26
CA LEU A 416 2.83 -49.79 45.54
C LEU A 416 4.05 -50.41 46.38
N ASP A 417 4.54 -51.71 46.30
CA ASP A 417 5.93 -52.12 46.79
C ASP A 417 6.77 -53.43 46.42
N GLN A 418 6.58 -54.17 45.30
CA GLN A 418 7.71 -55.00 44.73
C GLN A 418 7.68 -55.05 43.20
N VAL A 419 6.45 -54.99 42.68
CA VAL A 419 6.15 -54.20 41.48
C VAL A 419 6.93 -52.88 41.49
N THR A 420 7.23 -52.26 42.64
CA THR A 420 8.07 -51.05 42.73
C THR A 420 9.41 -51.17 42.05
N TRP A 421 10.22 -52.21 42.15
CA TRP A 421 11.56 -52.11 41.53
C TRP A 421 11.51 -52.06 40.00
N GLN A 422 10.67 -52.89 39.37
CA GLN A 422 10.43 -52.80 37.92
C GLN A 422 9.64 -51.55 37.54
N MET A 423 8.68 -51.12 38.37
CA MET A 423 7.93 -49.87 38.18
C MET A 423 8.81 -48.62 38.40
N ILE A 424 9.83 -48.67 39.26
CA ILE A 424 10.79 -47.60 39.55
C ILE A 424 11.76 -47.48 38.39
N ASP A 425 12.28 -48.57 37.84
CA ASP A 425 13.13 -48.47 36.65
C ASP A 425 12.31 -48.11 35.39
N LYS A 426 11.05 -48.56 35.29
CA LYS A 426 10.09 -48.06 34.29
C LYS A 426 9.79 -46.56 34.49
N MET A 427 9.52 -46.11 35.71
CA MET A 427 9.31 -44.71 36.06
C MET A 427 10.57 -43.87 35.88
N ARG A 428 11.78 -44.41 36.09
CA ARG A 428 13.05 -43.73 35.80
C ARG A 428 13.30 -43.61 34.30
N SER A 429 12.92 -44.62 33.53
CA SER A 429 12.94 -44.56 32.06
C SER A 429 11.92 -43.55 31.54
N GLU A 430 10.69 -43.57 32.05
CA GLU A 430 9.65 -42.60 31.74
C GLU A 430 10.05 -41.18 32.18
N VAL A 431 10.61 -41.00 33.39
CA VAL A 431 11.15 -39.71 33.86
C VAL A 431 12.25 -39.22 32.92
N ARG A 432 13.23 -40.05 32.55
CA ARG A 432 14.26 -39.68 31.55
C ARG A 432 13.66 -39.32 30.19
N GLN A 433 12.62 -40.02 29.74
CA GLN A 433 11.90 -39.71 28.51
C GLN A 433 11.15 -38.36 28.62
N LYS A 434 10.52 -38.09 29.78
CA LYS A 434 9.86 -36.81 30.08
C LYS A 434 10.87 -35.68 30.24
N GLU A 435 12.04 -35.91 30.84
CA GLU A 435 13.15 -34.96 30.94
C GLU A 435 13.69 -34.60 29.55
N GLY A 436 13.92 -35.59 28.68
CA GLY A 436 14.28 -35.35 27.28
C GLY A 436 13.20 -34.59 26.49
N SER A 437 11.92 -34.91 26.74
CA SER A 437 10.79 -34.17 26.17
C SER A 437 10.71 -32.73 26.69
N ILE A 438 10.91 -32.51 28.00
CA ILE A 438 10.97 -31.19 28.65
C ILE A 438 12.16 -30.39 28.11
N PHE A 439 13.32 -31.01 27.90
CA PHE A 439 14.49 -30.36 27.29
C PHE A 439 14.18 -29.92 25.85
N SER A 440 13.61 -30.80 25.03
CA SER A 440 13.21 -30.45 23.65
C SER A 440 12.16 -29.33 23.61
N LEU A 441 11.15 -29.39 24.50
CA LEU A 441 10.13 -28.35 24.62
C LEU A 441 10.73 -27.02 25.09
N ARG A 442 11.66 -27.02 26.05
CA ARG A 442 12.39 -25.81 26.49
C ARG A 442 13.24 -25.22 25.36
N GLN A 443 13.91 -26.04 24.57
CA GLN A 443 14.65 -25.59 23.39
C GLN A 443 13.70 -24.97 22.35
N LYS A 444 12.54 -25.58 22.11
CA LYS A 444 11.51 -25.04 21.20
C LYS A 444 10.92 -23.73 21.72
N ILE A 445 10.66 -23.61 23.02
CA ILE A 445 10.21 -22.38 23.67
C ILE A 445 11.26 -21.28 23.46
N LYS A 446 12.54 -21.53 23.76
CA LYS A 446 13.61 -20.56 23.54
C LYS A 446 13.68 -20.08 22.08
N ILE A 447 13.61 -21.00 21.12
CA ILE A 447 13.61 -20.63 19.68
C ILE A 447 12.41 -19.72 19.35
N LEU A 448 11.23 -19.99 19.91
CA LEU A 448 10.04 -19.15 19.73
C LEU A 448 10.17 -17.80 20.44
N GLU A 449 10.83 -17.72 21.59
CA GLU A 449 11.14 -16.47 22.30
C GLU A 449 12.14 -15.60 21.52
N ASP A 450 13.21 -16.20 20.99
CA ASP A 450 14.19 -15.54 20.12
C ASP A 450 13.52 -15.01 18.83
N HIS A 451 12.61 -15.79 18.22
CA HIS A 451 11.77 -15.32 17.09
C HIS A 451 10.82 -14.19 17.50
N ARG A 452 10.14 -14.29 18.66
CA ARG A 452 9.23 -13.25 19.16
C ARG A 452 9.96 -11.94 19.41
N LYS A 453 11.19 -12.00 19.96
CA LYS A 453 12.05 -10.84 20.15
C LYS A 453 12.43 -10.21 18.81
N THR A 454 12.97 -11.00 17.88
CA THR A 454 13.37 -10.52 16.53
C THR A 454 12.20 -9.88 15.78
N LEU A 455 11.01 -10.49 15.85
CA LEU A 455 9.79 -9.94 15.25
C LEU A 455 9.35 -8.64 15.94
N SER A 456 9.40 -8.57 17.28
CA SER A 456 9.06 -7.35 18.03
C SER A 456 10.01 -6.19 17.70
N GLU A 457 11.31 -6.46 17.56
CA GLU A 457 12.31 -5.47 17.15
C GLU A 457 12.03 -4.96 15.72
N LYS A 458 11.73 -5.87 14.78
CA LYS A 458 11.33 -5.50 13.42
C LYS A 458 10.01 -4.73 13.36
N MET A 459 9.03 -5.05 14.20
CA MET A 459 7.78 -4.28 14.26
C MET A 459 8.02 -2.85 14.77
N VAL A 460 8.84 -2.65 15.81
CA VAL A 460 9.21 -1.30 16.29
C VAL A 460 9.96 -0.51 15.22
N GLU A 461 10.88 -1.14 14.48
CA GLU A 461 11.58 -0.53 13.35
C GLU A 461 10.61 -0.11 12.23
N LEU A 462 9.65 -0.97 11.86
CA LEU A 462 8.65 -0.67 10.84
C LEU A 462 7.66 0.41 11.29
N THR A 463 7.22 0.41 12.56
CA THR A 463 6.39 1.49 13.11
C THR A 463 7.13 2.84 13.08
N ARG A 464 8.43 2.86 13.41
CA ARG A 464 9.25 4.07 13.31
C ARG A 464 9.38 4.55 11.87
N ALA A 465 9.67 3.65 10.93
CA ALA A 465 9.77 3.98 9.50
C ALA A 465 8.43 4.49 8.93
N ASN A 466 7.31 3.92 9.37
CA ASN A 466 5.98 4.37 8.97
C ASN A 466 5.68 5.79 9.49
N ALA A 467 5.94 6.06 10.77
CA ALA A 467 5.79 7.41 11.34
C ALA A 467 6.69 8.44 10.64
N GLU A 468 7.93 8.07 10.27
CA GLU A 468 8.80 8.94 9.49
C GLU A 468 8.22 9.21 8.08
N ASN A 469 7.70 8.18 7.41
CA ASN A 469 7.02 8.33 6.12
C ASN A 469 5.76 9.20 6.19
N GLU A 470 4.96 9.08 7.26
CA GLU A 470 3.80 9.96 7.51
C GLU A 470 4.23 11.43 7.65
N THR A 471 5.32 11.72 8.37
CA THR A 471 5.84 13.11 8.46
C THR A 471 6.40 13.61 7.13
N ARG A 472 6.96 12.73 6.30
CA ARG A 472 7.43 13.06 4.94
C ARG A 472 6.24 13.37 4.02
N LEU A 473 5.16 12.58 4.09
CA LEU A 473 3.92 12.81 3.34
C LEU A 473 3.30 14.18 3.69
N GLN A 474 3.09 14.45 4.98
CA GLN A 474 2.56 15.75 5.44
C GLN A 474 3.43 16.96 5.04
N ASN A 475 4.72 16.76 4.79
CA ASN A 475 5.60 17.82 4.30
C ASN A 475 5.59 17.94 2.77
N ALA A 476 5.36 16.84 2.04
CA ALA A 476 5.05 16.88 0.61
C ALA A 476 3.73 17.61 0.34
N ASP A 477 2.66 17.31 1.08
CA ASP A 477 1.36 17.98 0.96
C ASP A 477 1.47 19.51 1.12
N LYS A 478 2.25 19.96 2.12
CA LYS A 478 2.55 21.39 2.36
C LYS A 478 3.36 22.01 1.23
N LEU A 479 4.33 21.27 0.68
CA LEU A 479 5.18 21.75 -0.41
C LEU A 479 4.40 21.85 -1.72
N GLU A 480 3.49 20.92 -1.99
CA GLU A 480 2.54 21.02 -3.10
C GLU A 480 1.57 22.20 -2.93
N ALA A 481 1.03 22.41 -1.72
CA ALA A 481 0.16 23.56 -1.45
C ALA A 481 0.90 24.90 -1.71
N ALA A 482 2.14 25.03 -1.21
CA ALA A 482 2.97 26.20 -1.44
C ALA A 482 3.35 26.37 -2.94
N HIS A 483 3.62 25.27 -3.65
CA HIS A 483 3.86 25.33 -5.10
C HIS A 483 2.63 25.81 -5.86
N ARG A 484 1.44 25.27 -5.57
CA ARG A 484 0.18 25.68 -6.22
C ARG A 484 -0.13 27.15 -5.94
N GLU A 485 0.13 27.63 -4.73
CA GLU A 485 -0.02 29.05 -4.38
C GLU A 485 0.95 29.94 -5.20
N VAL A 486 2.22 29.54 -5.32
CA VAL A 486 3.22 30.28 -6.11
C VAL A 486 2.90 30.23 -7.61
N SER A 487 2.43 29.10 -8.15
CA SER A 487 1.96 28.99 -9.54
C SER A 487 0.79 29.94 -9.81
N SER A 488 -0.24 29.93 -8.97
CA SER A 488 -1.39 30.83 -9.13
C SER A 488 -1.01 32.31 -9.02
N ARG A 489 -0.10 32.66 -8.09
CA ARG A 489 0.46 34.02 -8.00
C ARG A 489 1.26 34.42 -9.25
N TYR A 490 1.96 33.47 -9.88
CA TYR A 490 2.70 33.68 -11.11
C TYR A 490 1.77 33.86 -12.32
N GLU A 491 0.73 33.04 -12.44
CA GLU A 491 -0.32 33.15 -13.46
C GLU A 491 -0.99 34.53 -13.40
N ILE A 492 -1.48 34.94 -12.23
CA ILE A 492 -2.07 36.29 -12.01
C ILE A 492 -1.06 37.40 -12.35
N ALA A 493 0.23 37.22 -12.06
CA ALA A 493 1.25 38.20 -12.40
C ALA A 493 1.53 38.27 -13.92
N MET A 494 1.42 37.16 -14.65
CA MET A 494 1.50 37.15 -16.12
C MET A 494 0.28 37.84 -16.73
N ASP A 495 -0.93 37.56 -16.24
CA ASP A 495 -2.18 38.17 -16.72
C ASP A 495 -2.13 39.71 -16.56
N VAL A 496 -1.74 40.20 -15.37
CA VAL A 496 -1.59 41.64 -15.08
C VAL A 496 -0.48 42.28 -15.92
N ILE A 497 0.59 41.56 -16.26
CA ILE A 497 1.61 42.07 -17.20
C ILE A 497 1.04 42.17 -18.61
N GLY A 498 0.22 41.20 -19.05
CA GLY A 498 -0.50 41.23 -20.32
C GLY A 498 -1.45 42.43 -20.42
N GLU A 499 -2.32 42.65 -19.42
CA GLU A 499 -3.20 43.82 -19.34
C GLU A 499 -2.42 45.14 -19.47
N LYS A 500 -1.23 45.22 -18.85
CA LYS A 500 -0.37 46.43 -18.88
C LYS A 500 0.34 46.60 -20.22
N GLU A 501 0.65 45.52 -20.93
CA GLU A 501 1.19 45.59 -22.30
C GLU A 501 0.10 46.02 -23.30
N GLU A 502 -1.14 45.52 -23.15
CA GLU A 502 -2.30 45.98 -23.94
C GLU A 502 -2.61 47.47 -23.69
N GLU A 503 -2.64 47.93 -22.44
CA GLU A 503 -2.77 49.36 -22.10
C GLU A 503 -1.68 50.22 -22.78
N LEU A 504 -0.43 49.75 -22.81
CA LEU A 504 0.68 50.46 -23.46
C LEU A 504 0.57 50.46 -24.99
N VAL A 505 -0.01 49.43 -25.60
CA VAL A 505 -0.34 49.40 -27.04
C VAL A 505 -1.46 50.38 -27.36
N HIS A 506 -2.53 50.43 -26.56
CA HIS A 506 -3.61 51.40 -26.72
C HIS A 506 -3.12 52.85 -26.58
N LEU A 507 -2.38 53.17 -25.51
CA LEU A 507 -1.79 54.51 -25.30
C LEU A 507 -0.80 54.91 -26.42
N ARG A 508 -0.11 53.94 -27.04
CA ARG A 508 0.72 54.20 -28.23
C ARG A 508 -0.12 54.53 -29.45
N GLY A 509 -1.21 53.78 -29.69
CA GLY A 509 -2.17 54.05 -30.76
C GLY A 509 -2.79 55.43 -30.65
N ASP A 510 -3.23 55.84 -29.45
CA ASP A 510 -3.74 57.19 -29.18
C ASP A 510 -2.69 58.26 -29.47
N MET A 511 -1.44 58.05 -29.02
CA MET A 511 -0.32 58.95 -29.26
C MET A 511 0.04 59.07 -30.76
N GLU A 512 -0.10 57.98 -31.53
CA GLU A 512 0.12 57.98 -32.98
C GLU A 512 -1.03 58.67 -33.73
N HIS A 513 -2.28 58.45 -33.33
CA HIS A 513 -3.44 59.17 -33.86
C HIS A 513 -3.39 60.68 -33.55
N ILE A 514 -2.95 61.07 -32.34
CA ILE A 514 -2.73 62.48 -31.98
C ILE A 514 -1.63 63.10 -32.84
N LYS A 515 -0.52 62.38 -33.08
CA LYS A 515 0.54 62.83 -34.01
C LYS A 515 0.03 62.98 -35.44
N GLU A 516 -0.84 62.08 -35.91
CA GLU A 516 -1.43 62.18 -37.25
C GLU A 516 -2.36 63.39 -37.35
N LYS A 517 -3.21 63.63 -36.35
CA LYS A 517 -4.06 64.81 -36.28
C LYS A 517 -3.25 66.11 -36.21
N PHE A 518 -2.08 66.11 -35.58
CA PHE A 518 -1.14 67.25 -35.67
C PHE A 518 -0.46 67.36 -37.04
N ARG A 519 -0.13 66.26 -37.72
CA ARG A 519 0.37 66.29 -39.12
C ARG A 519 -0.67 66.88 -40.06
N GLU A 520 -1.91 66.37 -40.04
CA GLU A 520 -3.05 66.91 -40.79
C GLU A 520 -3.24 68.42 -40.55
N GLN A 521 -3.15 68.86 -39.29
CA GLN A 521 -3.25 70.29 -38.95
C GLN A 521 -2.07 71.11 -39.49
N ILE A 522 -0.85 70.58 -39.45
CA ILE A 522 0.35 71.24 -39.99
C ILE A 522 0.27 71.32 -41.53
N GLU A 523 -0.15 70.25 -42.20
CA GLU A 523 -0.37 70.21 -43.66
C GLU A 523 -1.45 71.20 -44.09
N LEU A 524 -2.61 71.24 -43.41
CA LEU A 524 -3.65 72.23 -43.66
C LEU A 524 -3.20 73.68 -43.41
N LEU A 525 -2.25 73.90 -42.49
CA LEU A 525 -1.63 75.21 -42.28
C LEU A 525 -0.60 75.56 -43.36
N ILE A 526 0.17 74.57 -43.85
CA ILE A 526 1.09 74.73 -44.99
C ILE A 526 0.30 75.04 -46.26
N ASP A 527 -0.71 74.26 -46.62
CA ASP A 527 -1.66 74.53 -47.70
C ASP A 527 -2.26 75.94 -47.58
N ARG A 528 -2.56 76.39 -46.36
CA ARG A 528 -3.09 77.73 -46.13
C ARG A 528 -2.05 78.82 -46.34
N ILE A 529 -0.79 78.59 -45.98
CA ILE A 529 0.32 79.51 -46.27
C ILE A 529 0.60 79.53 -47.78
N GLU A 530 0.74 78.38 -48.44
CA GLU A 530 0.96 78.29 -49.88
C GLU A 530 -0.18 78.90 -50.70
N THR A 531 -1.43 78.75 -50.30
CA THR A 531 -2.57 79.41 -50.98
C THR A 531 -2.70 80.90 -50.68
N LEU A 532 -1.96 81.45 -49.70
CA LEU A 532 -1.78 82.89 -49.47
C LEU A 532 -0.56 83.42 -50.23
N GLU A 533 0.56 82.71 -50.23
CA GLU A 533 1.77 83.06 -51.01
C GLU A 533 1.54 82.94 -52.52
N GLY A 534 0.83 81.90 -52.99
CA GLY A 534 0.40 81.76 -54.38
C GLY A 534 -0.55 82.86 -54.85
N LYS A 535 -1.30 83.48 -53.93
CA LYS A 535 -2.07 84.71 -54.23
C LYS A 535 -1.19 85.95 -54.36
N SER A 536 0.06 85.93 -53.88
CA SER A 536 1.06 86.97 -54.13
C SER A 536 1.84 86.76 -55.45
N LYS A 537 1.80 85.56 -56.04
CA LYS A 537 2.55 85.19 -57.27
C LYS A 537 1.69 84.49 -58.33
N LYS A 538 1.02 85.30 -59.16
CA LYS A 538 0.87 85.02 -60.60
C LYS A 538 2.05 85.66 -61.36
N PRO A 539 2.42 85.22 -62.59
CA PRO A 539 1.67 84.34 -63.49
C PRO A 539 2.49 83.18 -64.15
N ALA A 540 1.78 82.43 -65.01
CA ALA A 540 2.28 81.66 -66.17
C ALA A 540 3.04 80.33 -65.94
N GLY A 541 2.68 79.31 -66.72
CA GLY A 541 3.32 77.99 -66.81
C GLY A 541 2.44 76.98 -67.53
N LEU A 542 2.95 76.32 -68.57
CA LEU A 542 2.21 75.35 -69.40
C LEU A 542 2.31 73.92 -68.84
N GLY A 543 1.45 72.99 -69.31
CA GLY A 543 1.76 71.55 -69.29
C GLY A 543 0.55 70.63 -69.17
N SER A 544 0.35 69.75 -70.15
CA SER A 544 -0.60 68.63 -70.09
C SER A 544 -0.02 67.42 -69.33
N PRO A 545 -0.85 66.51 -68.78
CA PRO A 545 -0.38 65.31 -68.09
C PRO A 545 0.09 64.19 -69.03
N ASP A 546 0.90 63.27 -68.51
CA ASP A 546 1.21 61.97 -69.14
C ASP A 546 1.12 60.81 -68.10
N THR A 547 1.44 59.58 -68.51
CA THR A 547 0.78 58.34 -68.08
C THR A 547 1.71 57.13 -67.95
N GLY A 548 1.23 56.04 -67.33
CA GLY A 548 1.93 54.75 -67.16
C GLY A 548 2.43 54.54 -65.72
N LYS A 549 2.21 53.41 -65.01
CA LYS A 549 2.35 51.96 -65.34
C LYS A 549 3.79 51.63 -65.80
N THR A 550 4.63 50.92 -65.05
CA THR A 550 4.54 49.53 -64.54
C THR A 550 5.39 49.38 -63.24
N SER A 551 5.25 48.43 -62.30
CA SER A 551 4.72 47.05 -62.23
C SER A 551 5.69 45.89 -62.57
N GLU A 552 6.70 45.68 -61.72
CA GLU A 552 7.41 44.40 -61.49
C GLU A 552 7.91 44.41 -60.02
N LYS A 553 7.56 43.50 -59.10
CA LYS A 553 7.70 42.02 -59.05
C LYS A 553 9.14 41.51 -59.13
N SER A 554 9.79 41.41 -57.97
CA SER A 554 10.68 40.28 -57.66
C SER A 554 10.37 39.74 -56.26
N ALA A 555 10.42 38.43 -56.08
CA ALA A 555 10.21 37.78 -54.79
C ALA A 555 11.55 37.27 -54.25
N ALA A 556 11.76 37.44 -52.94
CA ALA A 556 12.97 36.97 -52.26
C ALA A 556 12.59 36.10 -51.05
N SER A 557 12.66 34.78 -51.22
CA SER A 557 12.45 33.80 -50.15
C SER A 557 13.74 33.02 -49.88
N ARG A 558 14.41 33.39 -48.77
CA ARG A 558 15.41 32.60 -48.05
C ARG A 558 14.91 32.49 -46.61
N SER A 559 14.61 31.30 -46.08
CA SER A 559 15.50 30.17 -45.79
C SER A 559 16.43 30.44 -44.60
N GLU A 560 16.05 29.97 -43.42
CA GLU A 560 17.00 29.35 -42.50
C GLU A 560 16.26 28.45 -41.50
N LYS A 561 16.71 27.19 -41.41
CA LYS A 561 16.25 26.21 -40.43
C LYS A 561 17.24 25.04 -40.42
N LYS A 562 18.11 24.98 -39.40
CA LYS A 562 18.92 23.80 -39.11
C LYS A 562 19.48 23.85 -37.70
N ASP A 563 19.67 22.64 -37.18
CA ASP A 563 20.45 22.21 -36.02
C ASP A 563 20.15 22.95 -34.69
#